data_AF-A0A1E4GGF0-F1
#
_entry.id   AF-A0A1E4GGF0-F1
#
_cell.length_a   1.000
_cell.length_b   1.000
_cell.length_c   1.000
_cell.angle_alpha   90.00
_cell.angle_beta   90.00
_cell.angle_gamma   90.00
#
_symmetry.space_group_name_H-M   'P 1'
#
loop_
_entity.id
_entity.type
_entity.pdbx_description
1 polymer ?
#
loop_
_entity_poly.entity_id
_entity_poly.type
_entity_poly.pdbx_seq_one_letter_code
_entity_poly.pdbx_strand_id
1 'polypeptide(L)'
;MQNFLRRSLVAAGFAAGTALQIASAQAQYVQTAVCGSSGCTCRVSNVTIEEVEATLRLPTRDGAIDMILVEDDVGFSWQDLTPAQLDRKYGGDGSCLLELTDNSGMEDGRWQISVGTTDLSACKMVGGQIAAGGMTGETRTINWGREFHPDTLFMESVGMVRWSKTGLQTWRGVVVDERMSANGGSSGASVIHSIRVDSSTQVSGNTVFEYDLNIPGLDAAAASVIAGMQCKTVTPFTARKIG
;
A
#
# COMPACT_ATOMS: atom_id res chain seq x y z
N MET A 1 28.33 53.27 55.06
CA MET A 1 29.56 53.38 54.25
C MET A 1 29.55 52.22 53.27
N GLN A 2 29.25 52.48 52.00
CA GLN A 2 30.21 52.79 50.93
C GLN A 2 31.03 51.57 50.47
N ASN A 3 30.93 51.33 49.15
CA ASN A 3 31.95 50.87 48.21
C ASN A 3 32.00 49.38 47.80
N PHE A 4 31.45 49.14 46.60
CA PHE A 4 32.17 48.85 45.34
C PHE A 4 33.22 47.72 45.27
N LEU A 5 32.95 46.82 44.31
CA LEU A 5 33.84 46.10 43.37
C LEU A 5 34.81 45.03 43.90
N ARG A 6 34.60 43.77 43.47
CA ARG A 6 35.36 43.19 42.34
C ARG A 6 34.78 41.86 41.81
N ARG A 7 34.96 41.72 40.50
CA ARG A 7 34.55 40.65 39.57
C ARG A 7 35.15 39.28 39.90
N SER A 8 34.46 38.20 39.52
CA SER A 8 34.99 37.09 38.69
C SER A 8 33.87 36.19 38.16
N LEU A 9 33.93 35.89 36.86
CA LEU A 9 33.06 35.01 36.08
C LEU A 9 33.25 33.53 36.49
N VAL A 10 32.17 32.75 36.54
CA VAL A 10 32.13 31.36 36.03
C VAL A 10 30.72 31.07 35.52
N ALA A 11 30.63 30.66 34.26
CA ALA A 11 29.43 30.19 33.58
C ALA A 11 29.06 28.77 34.04
N ALA A 12 27.77 28.46 34.17
CA ALA A 12 27.28 27.09 34.23
C ALA A 12 25.89 26.96 33.61
N GLY A 13 25.90 26.49 32.36
CA GLY A 13 24.90 25.69 31.64
C GLY A 13 23.43 25.73 32.06
N PHE A 14 22.61 26.33 31.20
CA PHE A 14 21.24 25.89 30.96
C PHE A 14 21.28 24.49 30.31
N ALA A 15 20.77 23.47 31.01
CA ALA A 15 20.34 22.23 30.40
C ALA A 15 18.82 22.11 30.58
N ALA A 16 18.08 22.86 29.76
CA ALA A 16 16.66 22.62 29.56
C ALA A 16 16.54 21.35 28.72
N GLY A 17 16.32 20.21 29.38
CA GLY A 17 15.99 18.95 28.73
C GLY A 17 14.64 19.06 28.05
N THR A 18 14.63 19.40 26.76
CA THR A 18 13.47 19.20 25.88
C THR A 18 13.29 17.70 25.68
N ALA A 19 12.38 17.11 26.44
CA ALA A 19 11.78 15.83 26.10
C ALA A 19 11.04 16.01 24.77
N LEU A 20 11.66 15.57 23.67
CA LEU A 20 10.96 15.31 22.42
C LEU A 20 10.01 14.15 22.67
N GLN A 21 8.77 14.46 23.04
CA GLN A 21 7.66 13.53 22.92
C GLN A 21 7.48 13.28 21.42
N ILE A 22 7.97 12.13 20.96
CA ILE A 22 7.63 11.60 19.65
C ILE A 22 6.13 11.28 19.76
N ALA A 23 5.29 12.18 19.27
CA ALA A 23 3.88 11.90 19.08
C ALA A 23 3.79 10.65 18.20
N SER A 24 3.22 9.57 18.75
CA SER A 24 2.81 8.44 17.94
C SER A 24 1.81 8.98 16.91
N ALA A 25 2.20 9.02 15.64
CA ALA A 25 1.27 9.22 14.54
C ALA A 25 0.30 8.02 14.57
N GLN A 26 -0.81 8.18 15.29
CA GLN A 26 -1.92 7.24 15.19
C GLN A 26 -2.49 7.39 13.79
N ALA A 27 -2.61 6.30 13.05
CA ALA A 27 -3.26 6.31 11.75
C ALA A 27 -4.71 6.79 11.95
N GLN A 28 -5.01 8.01 11.52
CA GLN A 28 -6.35 8.61 11.64
C GLN A 28 -7.16 8.22 10.42
N TYR A 29 -8.12 7.31 10.62
CA TYR A 29 -8.97 6.75 9.58
C TYR A 29 -10.10 7.71 9.19
N VAL A 30 -10.40 7.78 7.89
CA VAL A 30 -11.42 8.68 7.33
C VAL A 30 -12.78 7.99 7.26
N GLN A 31 -13.83 8.68 7.68
CA GLN A 31 -15.19 8.29 7.39
C GLN A 31 -15.57 8.77 5.98
N THR A 32 -16.12 7.89 5.15
CA THR A 32 -16.57 8.22 3.79
C THR A 32 -18.07 8.05 3.64
N ALA A 33 -18.67 8.76 2.70
CA ALA A 33 -20.07 8.57 2.33
C ALA A 33 -20.27 8.75 0.82
N VAL A 34 -21.13 7.93 0.23
CA VAL A 34 -21.59 8.08 -1.15
C VAL A 34 -23.03 8.56 -1.09
N CYS A 35 -23.31 9.72 -1.69
CA CYS A 35 -24.58 10.42 -1.53
C CYS A 35 -25.23 10.69 -2.90
N GLY A 36 -26.55 10.46 -2.98
CA GLY A 36 -27.38 10.73 -4.15
C GLY A 36 -28.66 11.46 -3.77
N SER A 37 -29.64 11.57 -4.67
CA SER A 37 -30.88 12.34 -4.43
C SER A 37 -31.87 11.72 -3.43
N SER A 38 -31.56 10.56 -2.87
CA SER A 38 -32.43 9.79 -1.95
C SER A 38 -31.77 9.45 -0.62
N GLY A 39 -30.63 10.08 -0.31
CA GLY A 39 -29.85 9.86 0.91
C GLY A 39 -28.40 9.49 0.64
N CYS A 40 -27.75 9.01 1.69
CA CYS A 40 -26.33 8.68 1.73
C CYS A 40 -26.09 7.27 2.27
N THR A 41 -25.04 6.64 1.76
CA THR A 41 -24.47 5.41 2.32
C THR A 41 -23.16 5.74 3.01
N CYS A 42 -23.10 5.62 4.34
CA CYS A 42 -21.93 5.96 5.15
C CYS A 42 -21.05 4.73 5.43
N ARG A 43 -19.73 4.92 5.43
CA ARG A 43 -18.72 3.87 5.58
C ARG A 43 -17.55 4.35 6.44
N VAL A 44 -16.97 3.46 7.24
CA VAL A 44 -15.67 3.70 7.88
C VAL A 44 -14.61 3.11 6.97
N SER A 45 -13.70 3.94 6.47
CA SER A 45 -12.66 3.51 5.56
C SER A 45 -11.37 3.21 6.32
N ASN A 46 -10.62 2.18 5.90
CA ASN A 46 -9.27 1.89 6.41
C ASN A 46 -8.20 2.80 5.79
N VAL A 47 -8.58 4.04 5.47
CA VAL A 47 -7.82 5.01 4.67
C VAL A 47 -7.49 6.20 5.55
N THR A 48 -6.25 6.67 5.49
CA THR A 48 -5.81 7.83 6.27
C THR A 48 -6.08 9.15 5.55
N ILE A 49 -6.16 10.25 6.32
CA ILE A 49 -6.34 11.61 5.79
C ILE A 49 -5.22 11.97 4.79
N GLU A 50 -3.97 11.62 5.12
CA GLU A 50 -2.81 11.88 4.26
C GLU A 50 -2.91 11.17 2.91
N GLU A 51 -3.41 9.92 2.89
CA GLU A 51 -3.62 9.17 1.65
C GLU A 51 -4.72 9.78 0.77
N VAL A 52 -5.77 10.35 1.38
CA VAL A 52 -6.84 11.05 0.66
C VAL A 52 -6.30 12.30 -0.02
N GLU A 53 -5.52 13.11 0.69
CA GLU A 53 -4.92 14.33 0.15
C GLU A 53 -3.95 14.04 -0.99
N ALA A 54 -3.08 13.03 -0.82
CA ALA A 54 -2.13 12.62 -1.84
C ALA A 54 -2.82 12.09 -3.12
N THR A 55 -3.93 11.36 -2.96
CA THR A 55 -4.60 10.68 -4.08
C THR A 55 -5.58 11.58 -4.81
N LEU A 56 -6.47 12.25 -4.06
CA LEU A 56 -7.54 13.06 -4.63
C LEU A 56 -7.11 14.52 -4.89
N ARG A 57 -5.90 14.90 -4.47
CA ARG A 57 -5.41 16.29 -4.48
C ARG A 57 -6.39 17.27 -3.84
N LEU A 58 -7.17 16.76 -2.88
CA LEU A 58 -8.08 17.55 -2.06
C LEU A 58 -7.29 18.02 -0.86
N PRO A 59 -7.11 19.35 -0.67
CA PRO A 59 -6.42 19.85 0.49
C PRO A 59 -7.19 19.39 1.74
N THR A 60 -6.46 18.78 2.67
CA THR A 60 -7.00 18.44 3.98
C THR A 60 -7.45 19.73 4.65
N ARG A 61 -8.70 19.77 5.14
CA ARG A 61 -9.18 20.89 5.96
C ARG A 61 -8.75 20.68 7.40
N ASP A 62 -8.46 21.77 8.12
CA ASP A 62 -8.28 21.71 9.57
C ASP A 62 -9.50 21.05 10.21
N GLY A 63 -9.27 19.96 10.97
CA GLY A 63 -10.36 19.16 11.56
C GLY A 63 -10.91 18.05 10.66
N ALA A 64 -10.27 17.71 9.54
CA ALA A 64 -10.73 16.65 8.63
C ALA A 64 -10.94 15.27 9.30
N ILE A 65 -10.30 15.02 10.44
CA ILE A 65 -10.50 13.81 11.24
C ILE A 65 -11.95 13.65 11.75
N ASP A 66 -12.62 14.76 12.02
CA ASP A 66 -14.01 14.79 12.50
C ASP A 66 -15.01 14.99 11.35
N MET A 67 -14.52 15.05 10.10
CA MET A 67 -15.32 15.27 8.91
C MET A 67 -15.57 13.97 8.13
N ILE A 68 -16.61 13.99 7.29
CA ILE A 68 -16.92 12.91 6.36
C ILE A 68 -16.48 13.31 4.95
N LEU A 69 -15.72 12.46 4.27
CA LEU A 69 -15.42 12.61 2.85
C LEU A 69 -16.61 12.10 2.03
N VAL A 70 -17.25 13.00 1.30
CA VAL A 70 -18.47 12.72 0.54
C VAL A 70 -18.17 12.64 -0.95
N GLU A 71 -18.65 11.60 -1.59
CA GLU A 71 -18.72 11.44 -3.04
C GLU A 71 -20.18 11.66 -3.48
N ASP A 72 -20.39 12.62 -4.37
CA ASP A 72 -21.67 12.88 -5.03
C ASP A 72 -21.49 13.14 -6.54
N ASP A 73 -22.56 13.50 -7.24
CA ASP A 73 -22.57 13.76 -8.69
C ASP A 73 -21.59 14.87 -9.13
N VAL A 74 -21.14 15.73 -8.20
CA VAL A 74 -20.21 16.85 -8.43
C VAL A 74 -18.77 16.44 -8.11
N GLY A 75 -18.57 15.34 -7.37
CA GLY A 75 -17.27 14.77 -7.03
C GLY A 75 -17.06 14.64 -5.54
N PHE A 76 -15.81 14.82 -5.10
CA PHE A 76 -15.40 14.59 -3.71
C PHE A 76 -15.36 15.89 -2.89
N SER A 77 -15.91 15.88 -1.68
CA SER A 77 -15.89 17.02 -0.77
C SER A 77 -15.86 16.64 0.71
N TRP A 78 -15.14 17.41 1.53
CA TRP A 78 -15.17 17.27 2.98
C TRP A 78 -16.41 17.95 3.58
N GLN A 79 -17.19 17.20 4.35
CA GLN A 79 -18.40 17.68 5.02
C GLN A 79 -18.25 17.59 6.55
N ASP A 80 -18.42 18.72 7.22
CA ASP A 80 -18.52 18.81 8.69
C ASP A 80 -19.98 18.59 9.10
N LEU A 81 -20.46 17.37 8.88
CA LEU A 81 -21.82 16.95 9.19
C LEU A 81 -21.77 15.55 9.81
N THR A 82 -22.65 15.30 10.78
CA THR A 82 -22.89 13.93 11.25
C THR A 82 -23.50 13.09 10.12
N PRO A 83 -23.34 11.75 10.14
CA PRO A 83 -23.94 10.86 9.14
C PRO A 83 -25.43 11.11 8.91
N ALA A 84 -26.19 11.30 9.99
CA ALA A 84 -27.63 11.57 9.92
C ALA A 84 -27.97 12.94 9.31
N GLN A 85 -27.15 13.96 9.56
CA GLN A 85 -27.34 15.28 8.94
C GLN A 85 -26.97 15.25 7.45
N LEU A 86 -25.92 14.50 7.11
CA LEU A 86 -25.50 14.30 5.74
C LEU A 86 -26.58 13.57 4.94
N ASP A 87 -27.09 12.45 5.45
CA ASP A 87 -28.17 11.72 4.79
C ASP A 87 -29.41 12.58 4.53
N ARG A 88 -29.85 13.37 5.52
CA ARG A 88 -30.95 14.33 5.34
C ARG A 88 -30.66 15.42 4.31
N LYS A 89 -29.42 15.90 4.23
CA LYS A 89 -29.01 16.90 3.22
C LYS A 89 -29.21 16.37 1.80
N TYR A 90 -29.07 15.06 1.61
CA TYR A 90 -29.20 14.37 0.33
C TYR A 90 -30.58 13.69 0.15
N GLY A 91 -31.57 14.04 0.98
CA GLY A 91 -32.96 13.58 0.81
C GLY A 91 -33.31 12.27 1.52
N GLY A 92 -32.40 11.73 2.33
CA GLY A 92 -32.65 10.57 3.19
C GLY A 92 -33.38 10.93 4.49
N ASP A 93 -33.70 9.91 5.29
CA ASP A 93 -34.49 10.05 6.52
C ASP A 93 -33.64 10.35 7.78
N GLY A 94 -32.32 10.41 7.63
CA GLY A 94 -31.34 10.56 8.69
C GLY A 94 -30.75 9.25 9.20
N SER A 95 -31.07 8.13 8.58
CA SER A 95 -30.54 6.81 8.89
C SER A 95 -29.38 6.47 7.95
N CYS A 96 -28.27 7.20 8.07
CA CYS A 96 -27.04 6.81 7.37
C CYS A 96 -26.44 5.57 8.05
N LEU A 97 -26.99 4.40 7.73
CA LEU A 97 -26.53 3.11 8.23
C LEU A 97 -25.05 2.96 7.84
N LEU A 98 -24.22 2.79 8.87
CA LEU A 98 -22.81 2.47 8.70
C LEU A 98 -22.73 1.07 8.09
N GLU A 99 -22.51 1.00 6.77
CA GLU A 99 -22.09 -0.24 6.15
C GLU A 99 -20.66 -0.52 6.61
N LEU A 100 -20.54 -1.40 7.60
CA LEU A 100 -19.38 -2.27 7.70
C LEU A 100 -19.40 -3.08 6.40
N THR A 101 -18.64 -2.65 5.39
CA THR A 101 -18.76 -3.16 4.02
C THR A 101 -18.81 -4.68 3.99
N ASP A 102 -19.99 -5.22 3.72
CA ASP A 102 -20.23 -6.66 3.58
C ASP A 102 -19.75 -7.18 2.21
N ASN A 103 -19.17 -6.31 1.38
CA ASN A 103 -18.56 -6.68 0.10
C ASN A 103 -17.20 -5.99 -0.10
N SER A 104 -16.31 -6.71 -0.74
CA SER A 104 -14.93 -6.31 -1.08
C SER A 104 -14.82 -5.11 -2.03
N GLY A 105 -15.94 -4.58 -2.54
CA GLY A 105 -15.99 -3.69 -3.69
C GLY A 105 -15.74 -4.39 -5.04
N MET A 106 -15.52 -5.71 -5.05
CA MET A 106 -15.26 -6.51 -6.24
C MET A 106 -16.47 -7.38 -6.61
N GLU A 107 -16.61 -7.65 -7.91
CA GLU A 107 -17.66 -8.53 -8.41
C GLU A 107 -17.24 -10.00 -8.38
N ASP A 108 -18.05 -10.82 -7.71
CA ASP A 108 -17.93 -12.27 -7.74
C ASP A 108 -18.20 -12.82 -9.15
N GLY A 109 -17.62 -13.98 -9.46
CA GLY A 109 -17.85 -14.67 -10.71
C GLY A 109 -16.57 -15.22 -11.32
N ARG A 110 -16.56 -15.35 -12.64
CA ARG A 110 -15.42 -15.95 -13.35
C ARG A 110 -14.39 -14.87 -13.68
N TRP A 111 -13.15 -15.09 -13.29
CA TRP A 111 -12.03 -14.19 -13.48
C TRP A 111 -10.94 -14.88 -14.30
N GLN A 112 -10.38 -14.15 -15.26
CA GLN A 112 -9.24 -14.58 -16.05
C GLN A 112 -8.01 -13.79 -15.62
N ILE A 113 -6.97 -14.51 -15.21
CA ILE A 113 -5.66 -13.93 -14.93
C ILE A 113 -4.83 -14.07 -16.20
N SER A 114 -4.20 -12.99 -16.63
CA SER A 114 -3.36 -12.91 -17.82
C SER A 114 -1.99 -12.39 -17.41
N VAL A 115 -0.95 -13.02 -17.93
CA VAL A 115 0.43 -12.63 -17.64
C VAL A 115 1.05 -12.08 -18.90
N GLY A 116 1.61 -10.88 -18.77
CA GLY A 116 2.29 -10.23 -19.86
C GLY A 116 3.73 -10.72 -20.01
N THR A 117 4.40 -10.19 -21.03
CA THR A 117 5.80 -10.50 -21.32
C THR A 117 6.68 -10.07 -20.15
N THR A 118 7.53 -10.98 -19.69
CA THR A 118 8.52 -10.67 -18.64
C THR A 118 9.66 -9.86 -19.22
N ASP A 119 9.96 -8.72 -18.61
CA ASP A 119 11.14 -7.91 -18.91
C ASP A 119 12.38 -8.56 -18.29
N LEU A 120 13.34 -8.93 -19.15
CA LEU A 120 14.63 -9.54 -18.80
C LEU A 120 15.81 -8.61 -19.11
N SER A 121 15.57 -7.34 -19.44
CA SER A 121 16.60 -6.39 -19.89
C SER A 121 17.75 -6.22 -18.89
N ALA A 122 17.49 -6.41 -17.61
CA ALA A 122 18.49 -6.35 -16.54
C ALA A 122 19.24 -7.68 -16.31
N CYS A 123 18.96 -8.74 -17.07
CA CYS A 123 19.54 -10.08 -16.89
C CYS A 123 20.50 -10.41 -18.03
N LYS A 124 21.77 -10.00 -17.87
CA LYS A 124 22.79 -10.06 -18.93
C LYS A 124 23.18 -11.48 -19.39
N MET A 125 22.93 -12.49 -18.56
CA MET A 125 23.36 -13.87 -18.78
C MET A 125 22.22 -14.83 -19.12
N VAL A 126 20.95 -14.39 -19.09
CA VAL A 126 19.81 -15.31 -19.17
C VAL A 126 19.13 -15.20 -20.53
N GLY A 127 19.66 -15.94 -21.49
CA GLY A 127 19.00 -16.24 -22.76
C GLY A 127 17.82 -17.21 -22.54
N GLY A 128 16.65 -16.69 -22.19
CA GLY A 128 15.36 -17.38 -22.41
C GLY A 128 14.93 -18.48 -21.44
N GLN A 129 15.52 -18.59 -20.25
CA GLN A 129 15.18 -19.66 -19.27
C GLN A 129 14.68 -19.19 -17.89
N ILE A 130 14.30 -17.92 -17.72
CA ILE A 130 13.53 -17.54 -16.53
C ILE A 130 12.06 -17.80 -16.84
N ALA A 131 11.58 -18.97 -16.42
CA ALA A 131 10.15 -19.19 -16.28
C ALA A 131 9.63 -18.14 -15.30
N ALA A 132 8.77 -17.24 -15.76
CA ALA A 132 8.02 -16.36 -14.89
C ALA A 132 7.27 -17.24 -13.90
N GLY A 133 7.82 -17.39 -12.69
CA GLY A 133 7.27 -18.26 -11.68
C GLY A 133 5.86 -17.82 -11.34
N GLY A 134 4.90 -18.71 -11.56
CA GLY A 134 3.69 -18.78 -10.74
C GLY A 134 2.45 -18.05 -11.23
N MET A 135 2.43 -17.46 -12.42
CA MET A 135 1.18 -16.93 -12.97
C MET A 135 0.95 -17.54 -14.36
N THR A 136 0.12 -18.57 -14.42
CA THR A 136 -0.40 -19.10 -15.68
C THR A 136 -1.67 -18.33 -16.05
N GLY A 137 -1.97 -18.24 -17.35
CA GLY A 137 -3.15 -17.57 -17.91
C GLY A 137 -4.48 -18.26 -17.55
N GLU A 138 -4.74 -18.42 -16.26
CA GLU A 138 -5.75 -19.31 -15.73
C GLU A 138 -7.06 -18.56 -15.50
N THR A 139 -8.16 -19.25 -15.79
CA THR A 139 -9.50 -18.78 -15.51
C THR A 139 -10.06 -19.51 -14.30
N ARG A 140 -10.61 -18.79 -13.34
CA ARG A 140 -11.18 -19.38 -12.12
C ARG A 140 -12.39 -18.59 -11.62
N THR A 141 -13.26 -19.25 -10.87
CA THR A 141 -14.36 -18.58 -10.18
C THR A 141 -13.85 -18.03 -8.85
N ILE A 142 -14.06 -16.75 -8.62
CA ILE A 142 -13.65 -16.04 -7.40
C ILE A 142 -14.90 -15.54 -6.69
N ASN A 143 -14.96 -15.82 -5.39
CA ASN A 143 -15.88 -15.19 -4.44
C ASN A 143 -15.02 -14.33 -3.51
N TRP A 144 -15.14 -13.01 -3.65
CA TRP A 144 -14.30 -12.06 -2.93
C TRP A 144 -14.74 -11.84 -1.49
N GLY A 145 -16.00 -12.13 -1.17
CA GLY A 145 -16.55 -11.90 0.15
C GLY A 145 -16.50 -10.42 0.56
N ARG A 146 -16.23 -10.17 1.84
CA ARG A 146 -16.39 -8.85 2.47
C ARG A 146 -15.26 -7.87 2.23
N GLU A 147 -14.05 -8.35 1.95
CA GLU A 147 -12.88 -7.49 1.77
C GLU A 147 -12.01 -8.03 0.64
N PHE A 148 -11.51 -7.13 -0.21
CA PHE A 148 -10.52 -7.50 -1.21
C PHE A 148 -9.22 -7.85 -0.50
N HIS A 149 -8.77 -9.10 -0.67
CA HIS A 149 -7.43 -9.52 -0.28
C HIS A 149 -6.72 -10.20 -1.46
N PRO A 150 -5.47 -9.83 -1.78
CA PRO A 150 -4.69 -10.42 -2.87
C PRO A 150 -4.61 -11.94 -2.89
N ASP A 151 -4.60 -12.60 -1.74
CA ASP A 151 -4.58 -14.07 -1.64
C ASP A 151 -5.72 -14.74 -2.41
N THR A 152 -6.84 -14.05 -2.60
CA THR A 152 -7.96 -14.54 -3.39
C THR A 152 -7.60 -14.71 -4.88
N LEU A 153 -6.70 -13.87 -5.40
CA LEU A 153 -6.11 -14.04 -6.73
C LEU A 153 -4.95 -15.03 -6.70
N PHE A 154 -4.18 -15.00 -5.63
CA PHE A 154 -2.91 -15.70 -5.45
C PHE A 154 -3.06 -16.97 -4.58
N MET A 155 -4.14 -17.73 -4.80
CA MET A 155 -4.55 -18.87 -3.96
C MET A 155 -3.44 -19.94 -3.80
N GLU A 156 -2.69 -20.19 -4.87
CA GLU A 156 -1.54 -21.12 -4.89
C GLU A 156 -0.40 -20.69 -3.95
N SER A 157 -0.37 -19.41 -3.58
CA SER A 157 0.68 -18.79 -2.76
C SER A 157 0.19 -18.26 -1.41
N VAL A 158 -1.01 -18.68 -0.99
CA VAL A 158 -1.55 -18.38 0.34
C VAL A 158 -0.58 -18.84 1.42
N GLY A 159 -0.24 -17.94 2.35
CA GLY A 159 0.71 -18.20 3.42
C GLY A 159 2.18 -18.16 3.00
N MET A 160 2.49 -18.08 1.70
CA MET A 160 3.84 -17.83 1.19
C MET A 160 4.10 -16.34 0.99
N VAL A 161 3.07 -15.56 0.64
CA VAL A 161 3.20 -14.12 0.43
C VAL A 161 2.74 -13.34 1.65
N ARG A 162 3.60 -12.46 2.17
CA ARG A 162 3.24 -11.49 3.19
C ARG A 162 2.68 -10.25 2.51
N TRP A 163 1.36 -10.11 2.56
CA TRP A 163 0.66 -8.95 2.00
C TRP A 163 0.61 -7.80 3.01
N SER A 164 0.83 -6.60 2.49
CA SER A 164 0.63 -5.34 3.21
C SER A 164 -0.08 -4.37 2.27
N LYS A 165 -1.10 -3.68 2.77
CA LYS A 165 -1.76 -2.61 2.04
C LYS A 165 -0.81 -1.40 1.93
N THR A 166 -0.68 -0.82 0.75
CA THR A 166 0.21 0.33 0.48
C THR A 166 -0.54 1.59 0.04
N GLY A 167 -1.88 1.52 0.01
CA GLY A 167 -2.79 2.62 -0.28
C GLY A 167 -4.22 2.11 -0.46
N LEU A 168 -5.16 3.00 -0.81
CA LEU A 168 -6.60 2.72 -0.95
C LEU A 168 -6.91 1.46 -1.76
N GLN A 169 -6.27 1.36 -2.92
CA GLN A 169 -6.47 0.30 -3.91
C GLN A 169 -5.20 -0.50 -4.19
N THR A 170 -4.14 -0.33 -3.38
CA THR A 170 -2.83 -0.91 -3.70
C THR A 170 -2.30 -1.80 -2.59
N TRP A 171 -1.62 -2.87 -2.99
CA TRP A 171 -1.05 -3.87 -2.11
C TRP A 171 0.36 -4.23 -2.54
N ARG A 172 1.19 -4.52 -1.55
CA ARG A 172 2.53 -5.09 -1.74
C ARG A 172 2.59 -6.47 -1.10
N GLY A 173 3.03 -7.45 -1.87
CA GLY A 173 3.25 -8.82 -1.41
C GLY A 173 4.74 -9.14 -1.39
N VAL A 174 5.21 -9.83 -0.37
CA VAL A 174 6.61 -10.28 -0.29
C VAL A 174 6.65 -11.77 0.00
N VAL A 175 7.24 -12.54 -0.91
CA VAL A 175 7.40 -14.00 -0.72
C VAL A 175 8.70 -14.31 0.02
N VAL A 176 9.78 -13.63 -0.41
CA VAL A 176 11.10 -13.69 0.21
C VAL A 176 11.58 -12.25 0.34
N ASP A 177 11.85 -11.82 1.58
CA ASP A 177 12.46 -10.51 1.90
C ASP A 177 13.89 -10.67 2.47
N GLU A 178 14.44 -11.88 2.41
CA GLU A 178 15.73 -12.17 3.00
C GLU A 178 16.84 -12.03 1.96
N ARG A 179 17.61 -10.94 2.09
CA ARG A 179 19.07 -11.07 2.00
C ARG A 179 19.48 -12.19 2.97
N MET A 180 19.64 -13.43 2.50
CA MET A 180 20.10 -14.54 3.34
C MET A 180 21.51 -14.24 3.86
N SER A 181 21.58 -13.51 4.97
CA SER A 181 22.83 -13.13 5.63
C SER A 181 22.82 -13.41 7.12
N ALA A 182 21.86 -14.19 7.62
CA ALA A 182 21.87 -14.57 9.03
C ALA A 182 22.93 -15.63 9.38
N ASN A 183 23.57 -16.31 8.41
CA ASN A 183 24.61 -17.33 8.69
C ASN A 183 25.80 -17.37 7.68
N GLY A 184 26.15 -16.23 7.05
CA GLY A 184 27.49 -16.09 6.46
C GLY A 184 27.68 -16.44 4.96
N GLY A 185 26.84 -15.93 4.07
CA GLY A 185 27.06 -16.08 2.62
C GLY A 185 26.14 -15.27 1.71
N SER A 186 26.01 -13.96 1.94
CA SER A 186 25.89 -12.85 0.95
C SER A 186 25.11 -12.98 -0.38
N SER A 187 24.24 -13.95 -0.60
CA SER A 187 23.26 -13.94 -1.69
C SER A 187 21.86 -13.60 -1.19
N GLY A 188 21.11 -12.81 -1.97
CA GLY A 188 19.75 -12.41 -1.66
C GLY A 188 18.83 -12.62 -2.85
N ALA A 189 17.71 -13.30 -2.64
CA ALA A 189 16.62 -13.33 -3.60
C ALA A 189 15.44 -12.55 -3.00
N SER A 190 14.79 -11.73 -3.80
CA SER A 190 13.56 -11.06 -3.41
C SER A 190 12.49 -11.27 -4.47
N VAL A 191 11.27 -11.50 -4.00
CA VAL A 191 10.09 -11.62 -4.84
C VAL A 191 9.03 -10.68 -4.27
N ILE A 192 8.77 -9.61 -5.01
CA ILE A 192 7.86 -8.54 -4.62
C ILE A 192 6.72 -8.47 -5.63
N HIS A 193 5.50 -8.58 -5.13
CA HIS A 193 4.29 -8.33 -5.90
C HIS A 193 3.79 -6.91 -5.60
N SER A 194 3.39 -6.20 -6.64
CA SER A 194 2.68 -4.92 -6.55
C SER A 194 1.33 -5.06 -7.23
N ILE A 195 0.25 -4.72 -6.53
CA ILE A 195 -1.12 -4.89 -7.01
C ILE A 195 -1.88 -3.58 -6.91
N ARG A 196 -2.75 -3.33 -7.88
CA ARG A 196 -3.71 -2.25 -7.90
C ARG A 196 -5.08 -2.77 -8.31
N VAL A 197 -6.11 -2.44 -7.53
CA VAL A 197 -7.51 -2.59 -7.93
C VAL A 197 -7.86 -1.44 -8.87
N ASP A 198 -8.16 -1.74 -10.13
CA ASP A 198 -8.48 -0.72 -11.15
C ASP A 198 -9.98 -0.42 -11.19
N SER A 199 -10.81 -1.45 -11.02
CA SER A 199 -12.28 -1.36 -10.98
C SER A 199 -12.87 -2.59 -10.27
N SER A 200 -14.19 -2.63 -10.09
CA SER A 200 -14.90 -3.81 -9.54
C SER A 200 -14.68 -5.11 -10.33
N THR A 201 -14.21 -5.00 -11.58
CA THR A 201 -14.03 -6.11 -12.54
C THR A 201 -12.60 -6.25 -13.05
N GLN A 202 -11.65 -5.46 -12.55
CA GLN A 202 -10.26 -5.49 -13.01
C GLN A 202 -9.26 -5.18 -11.89
N VAL A 203 -8.20 -5.98 -11.86
CA VAL A 203 -7.00 -5.79 -11.03
C VAL A 203 -5.77 -5.87 -11.94
N SER A 204 -4.81 -4.98 -11.74
CA SER A 204 -3.52 -5.03 -12.42
C SER A 204 -2.38 -5.09 -11.43
N GLY A 205 -1.23 -5.55 -11.89
CA GLY A 205 -0.06 -5.62 -11.02
C GLY A 205 1.19 -6.08 -11.74
N ASN A 206 2.29 -6.11 -10.99
CA ASN A 206 3.58 -6.60 -11.45
C ASN A 206 4.18 -7.51 -10.38
N THR A 207 4.92 -8.53 -10.83
CA THR A 207 5.82 -9.30 -10.00
C THR A 207 7.25 -8.92 -10.35
N VAL A 208 8.03 -8.54 -9.35
CA VAL A 208 9.45 -8.23 -9.46
C VAL A 208 10.21 -9.35 -8.78
N PHE A 209 11.01 -10.07 -9.55
CA PHE A 209 11.99 -11.02 -9.02
C PHE A 209 13.36 -10.36 -9.15
N GLU A 210 14.09 -10.28 -8.06
CA GLU A 210 15.45 -9.72 -8.03
C GLU A 210 16.37 -10.66 -7.27
N TYR A 211 17.50 -11.00 -7.88
CA TYR A 211 18.52 -11.84 -7.28
C TYR A 211 19.87 -11.13 -7.32
N ASP A 212 20.48 -11.01 -6.15
CA ASP A 212 21.80 -10.45 -5.93
C ASP A 212 22.74 -11.52 -5.36
N LEU A 213 23.89 -11.69 -6.01
CA LEU A 213 24.99 -12.51 -5.53
C LEU A 213 26.11 -11.58 -5.10
N ASN A 214 26.30 -11.42 -3.81
CA ASN A 214 27.54 -10.92 -3.25
C ASN A 214 28.30 -12.13 -2.68
N ILE A 215 29.62 -12.23 -2.87
CA ILE A 215 30.44 -13.28 -2.24
C ILE A 215 31.74 -12.61 -1.76
N PRO A 216 31.95 -12.45 -0.45
CA PRO A 216 33.16 -11.88 0.11
C PRO A 216 34.40 -12.67 -0.31
N GLY A 217 35.48 -11.95 -0.63
CA GLY A 217 36.79 -12.57 -0.91
C GLY A 217 36.97 -13.09 -2.33
N LEU A 218 36.06 -12.81 -3.26
CA LEU A 218 36.29 -13.07 -4.68
C LEU A 218 37.36 -12.15 -5.26
N ASP A 219 38.19 -12.71 -6.13
CA ASP A 219 39.05 -11.90 -7.00
C ASP A 219 38.23 -11.10 -8.03
N ALA A 220 38.85 -10.09 -8.64
CA ALA A 220 38.18 -9.16 -9.55
C ALA A 220 37.56 -9.85 -10.79
N ALA A 221 38.16 -10.95 -11.26
CA ALA A 221 37.65 -11.68 -12.42
C ALA A 221 36.39 -12.46 -12.04
N ALA A 222 36.41 -13.17 -10.91
CA ALA A 222 35.26 -13.89 -10.38
C ALA A 222 34.13 -12.92 -10.00
N ALA A 223 34.44 -11.80 -9.36
CA ALA A 223 33.46 -10.76 -9.04
C ALA A 223 32.75 -10.19 -10.29
N SER A 224 33.47 -10.02 -11.40
CA SER A 224 32.88 -9.53 -12.65
C SER A 224 31.90 -10.54 -13.28
N VAL A 225 32.18 -11.83 -13.17
CA VAL A 225 31.29 -12.91 -13.63
C VAL A 225 30.03 -12.96 -12.75
N ILE A 226 30.21 -12.85 -11.43
CA ILE A 226 29.09 -12.85 -10.47
C ILE A 226 28.20 -11.63 -10.64
N ALA A 227 28.76 -10.45 -10.86
CA ALA A 227 28.00 -9.25 -11.17
C ALA A 227 27.18 -9.40 -12.47
N GLY A 228 27.67 -10.21 -13.42
CA GLY A 228 26.91 -10.60 -14.61
C GLY A 228 25.72 -11.53 -14.34
N MET A 229 25.67 -12.18 -13.18
CA MET A 229 24.59 -13.07 -12.75
C MET A 229 23.49 -12.36 -11.93
N GLN A 230 23.68 -11.09 -11.56
CA GLN A 230 22.59 -10.28 -11.00
C GLN A 230 21.47 -10.15 -12.03
N CYS A 231 20.25 -10.37 -11.59
CA CYS A 231 19.10 -10.37 -12.48
C CYS A 231 17.87 -9.81 -11.79
N LYS A 232 17.23 -8.88 -12.48
CA LYS A 232 15.94 -8.32 -12.11
C LYS A 232 14.97 -8.54 -13.24
N THR A 233 13.86 -9.21 -12.95
CA THR A 233 12.78 -9.43 -13.91
C THR A 233 11.52 -8.74 -13.45
N VAL A 234 10.77 -8.20 -14.40
CA VAL A 234 9.46 -7.60 -14.13
C VAL A 234 8.42 -8.29 -15.00
N THR A 235 7.45 -8.93 -14.36
CA THR A 235 6.37 -9.63 -15.03
C THR A 235 5.04 -8.93 -14.73
N PRO A 236 4.45 -8.20 -15.69
CA PRO A 236 3.14 -7.62 -15.52
C PRO A 236 2.05 -8.70 -15.57
N PHE A 237 0.95 -8.46 -14.86
CA PHE A 237 -0.24 -9.29 -14.95
C PHE A 237 -1.51 -8.45 -14.86
N THR A 238 -2.62 -9.03 -15.30
CA THR A 238 -3.95 -8.45 -15.20
C THR A 238 -4.94 -9.54 -14.86
N ALA A 239 -5.81 -9.31 -13.89
CA ALA A 239 -6.95 -10.16 -13.60
C ALA A 239 -8.22 -9.42 -13.98
N ARG A 240 -9.08 -10.05 -14.78
CA ARG A 240 -10.32 -9.43 -15.27
C ARG A 240 -11.49 -10.39 -15.13
N LYS A 241 -12.64 -9.88 -14.69
CA LYS A 241 -13.90 -10.63 -14.73
C LYS A 241 -14.30 -10.91 -16.19
N ILE A 242 -14.76 -12.12 -16.45
CA ILE A 242 -15.23 -12.56 -17.77
C ILE A 242 -16.63 -13.17 -17.67
N GLY A 243 -17.47 -12.85 -18.66
CA GLY A 243 -18.90 -13.20 -18.65
C GLY A 243 -19.68 -12.24 -17.77
#